data_AF-A0A968QZW2-F1
#
_entry.id   AF-A0A968QZW2-F1
#
_cell.length_a   1.000
_cell.length_b   1.000
_cell.length_c   1.000
_cell.angle_alpha   90.00
_cell.angle_beta   90.00
_cell.angle_gamma   90.00
#
_symmetry.space_group_name_H-M   'P 1'
#
loop_
_entity.id
_entity.type
_entity.pdbx_description
1 polymer ?
#
loop_
_entity_poly.entity_id
_entity_poly.type
_entity_poly.pdbx_seq_one_letter_code
_entity_poly.pdbx_strand_id
1 'polypeptide(L)'
;MEVYDYIKRLRQGIEQVENYGYTESVEIREEIRPQKQVVINAIIVFIDGSILYIREYTETEYKLKRISYAYQYQNKDGELIFRYDNAPHKPILGFKEHKHNKDGSITESDLPDIFDIID
;
A
#
# COMPACT_ATOMS: atom_id res chain seq x y z
N MET A 1 -2.92 10.64 14.46
CA MET A 1 -1.96 11.06 13.43
C MET A 1 -2.72 11.91 12.44
N GLU A 2 -2.26 13.14 12.17
CA GLU A 2 -2.82 14.00 11.11
C GLU A 2 -2.36 13.51 9.73
N VAL A 3 -3.04 13.93 8.65
CA VAL A 3 -2.64 13.63 7.25
C VAL A 3 -1.15 13.86 7.02
N TYR A 4 -0.64 15.02 7.43
CA TYR A 4 0.73 15.42 7.11
C TYR A 4 1.76 14.53 7.81
N ASP A 5 1.48 14.14 9.06
CA ASP A 5 2.35 13.23 9.80
C ASP A 5 2.35 11.84 9.15
N TYR A 6 1.20 11.39 8.67
CA TYR A 6 1.07 10.10 7.98
C TYR A 6 1.87 10.08 6.67
N ILE A 7 1.68 11.09 5.82
CA ILE A 7 2.42 11.25 4.57
C ILE A 7 3.93 11.31 4.86
N LYS A 8 4.33 12.10 5.84
CA LYS A 8 5.74 12.23 6.22
C LYS A 8 6.32 10.89 6.66
N ARG A 9 5.61 10.15 7.53
CA ARG A 9 6.07 8.85 8.01
C ARG A 9 6.16 7.83 6.87
N LEU A 10 5.18 7.82 5.96
CA LEU A 10 5.20 6.95 4.78
C LEU A 10 6.42 7.23 3.90
N ARG A 11 6.69 8.51 3.60
CA ARG A 11 7.88 8.92 2.84
C ARG A 11 9.16 8.47 3.52
N GLN A 12 9.29 8.70 4.83
CA GLN A 12 10.47 8.32 5.58
C GLN A 12 10.72 6.80 5.52
N GLY A 13 9.68 5.99 5.65
CA GLY A 13 9.82 4.54 5.56
C GLY A 13 10.22 4.08 4.15
N ILE A 14 9.66 4.69 3.10
CA ILE A 14 10.07 4.37 1.72
C ILE A 14 11.52 4.83 1.45
N GLU A 15 11.91 6.02 1.90
CA GLU A 15 13.28 6.54 1.83
C GLU A 15 14.27 5.61 2.57
N GLN A 16 13.88 4.98 3.67
CA GLN A 16 14.73 4.00 4.34
C GLN A 16 15.00 2.77 3.46
N VAL A 17 13.98 2.21 2.82
CA VAL A 17 14.15 1.06 1.89
C VAL A 17 15.11 1.43 0.74
N GLU A 18 15.02 2.67 0.25
CA GLU A 18 15.96 3.21 -0.75
C GLU A 18 17.38 3.31 -0.21
N ASN A 19 17.56 3.87 0.98
CA ASN A 19 18.87 4.03 1.63
C ASN A 19 19.57 2.69 1.94
N TYR A 20 18.82 1.62 2.15
CA TYR A 20 19.38 0.27 2.32
C TYR A 20 19.85 -0.37 1.01
N GLY A 21 19.61 0.27 -0.15
CA GLY A 21 20.05 -0.21 -1.46
C GLY A 21 19.22 -1.36 -2.03
N TYR A 22 18.00 -1.57 -1.52
CA TYR A 22 17.10 -2.61 -2.02
C TYR A 22 16.26 -2.15 -3.22
N THR A 23 16.18 -0.85 -3.49
CA THR A 23 15.38 -0.28 -4.58
C THR A 23 16.22 0.19 -5.74
N GLU A 24 15.73 -0.07 -6.95
CA GLU A 24 16.21 0.56 -8.19
C GLU A 24 15.58 1.95 -8.38
N SER A 25 14.28 2.09 -8.07
CA SER A 25 13.60 3.38 -8.15
C SER A 25 12.36 3.45 -7.25
N VAL A 26 12.02 4.67 -6.87
CA VAL A 26 10.83 5.00 -6.08
C VAL A 26 10.11 6.16 -6.75
N GLU A 27 8.82 6.00 -7.02
CA GLU A 27 7.92 7.08 -7.43
C GLU A 27 6.78 7.21 -6.42
N ILE A 28 6.56 8.41 -5.88
CA ILE A 28 5.45 8.70 -4.96
C ILE A 28 4.68 9.90 -5.48
N ARG A 29 3.35 9.75 -5.59
CA ARG A 29 2.41 10.82 -5.92
C ARG A 29 1.36 10.92 -4.82
N GLU A 30 1.19 12.13 -4.32
CA GLU A 30 0.24 12.46 -3.27
C GLU A 30 -0.69 13.56 -3.77
N GLU A 31 -1.99 13.36 -3.57
CA GLU A 31 -3.00 14.35 -3.88
C GLU A 31 -3.78 14.65 -2.60
N ILE A 32 -3.57 15.83 -2.03
CA ILE A 32 -4.36 16.32 -0.90
C ILE A 32 -5.63 16.96 -1.45
N ARG A 33 -6.77 16.50 -0.96
CA ARG A 33 -8.11 16.97 -1.33
C ARG A 33 -8.74 17.75 -0.18
N PRO A 34 -9.82 18.53 -0.44
CA PRO A 34 -10.62 19.14 0.61
C PRO A 34 -11.06 18.11 1.66
N GLN A 35 -11.46 18.58 2.85
CA GLN A 35 -11.95 17.72 3.94
C GLN A 35 -10.89 16.74 4.49
N LYS A 36 -9.59 17.10 4.37
CA LYS A 36 -8.46 16.28 4.85
C LYS A 36 -8.46 14.87 4.25
N GLN A 37 -8.81 14.77 2.97
CA GLN A 37 -8.72 13.55 2.20
C GLN A 37 -7.39 13.49 1.47
N VAL A 38 -6.82 12.29 1.33
CA VAL A 38 -5.55 12.09 0.63
C VAL A 38 -5.64 10.86 -0.26
N VAL A 39 -5.15 11.01 -1.49
CA VAL A 39 -4.85 9.89 -2.37
C VAL A 39 -3.34 9.73 -2.46
N ILE A 40 -2.84 8.53 -2.20
CA ILE A 40 -1.43 8.17 -2.36
C ILE A 40 -1.32 7.10 -3.44
N ASN A 41 -0.38 7.30 -4.35
CA ASN A 41 0.09 6.29 -5.28
C ASN A 41 1.60 6.20 -5.17
N ALA A 42 2.12 5.05 -4.78
CA ALA A 42 3.56 4.78 -4.82
C ALA A 42 3.88 3.55 -5.67
N ILE A 43 5.02 3.61 -6.34
CA ILE A 43 5.61 2.52 -7.12
C ILE A 43 7.05 2.39 -6.64
N ILE A 44 7.38 1.21 -6.11
CA ILE A 44 8.72 0.89 -5.63
C ILE A 44 9.22 -0.27 -6.48
N VAL A 45 10.29 -0.04 -7.25
CA VAL A 45 10.97 -1.06 -8.05
C VAL A 45 12.19 -1.52 -7.28
N PHE A 46 12.26 -2.82 -7.01
CA PHE A 46 13.37 -3.44 -6.30
C PHE A 46 14.47 -3.87 -7.26
N ILE A 47 15.70 -4.03 -6.75
CA ILE A 47 16.88 -4.43 -7.54
C ILE A 47 16.75 -5.79 -8.25
N ASP A 48 15.84 -6.65 -7.79
CA ASP A 48 15.55 -7.95 -8.41
C ASP A 48 14.48 -7.85 -9.52
N GLY A 49 14.00 -6.64 -9.80
CA GLY A 49 12.95 -6.31 -10.75
C GLY A 49 11.53 -6.51 -10.21
N SER A 50 11.36 -6.98 -8.97
CA SER A 50 10.03 -7.03 -8.34
C SER A 50 9.50 -5.61 -8.08
N ILE A 51 8.17 -5.49 -8.00
CA ILE A 51 7.51 -4.19 -7.89
C ILE A 51 6.45 -4.23 -6.79
N LEU A 52 6.48 -3.23 -5.91
CA LEU A 52 5.41 -2.94 -4.96
C LEU A 52 4.64 -1.71 -5.43
N TYR A 53 3.35 -1.91 -5.71
CA TYR A 53 2.38 -0.85 -5.95
C TYR A 53 1.58 -0.58 -4.68
N ILE A 54 1.55 0.68 -4.25
CA ILE A 54 0.73 1.14 -3.13
C ILE A 54 -0.28 2.13 -3.68
N ARG A 55 -1.57 1.86 -3.42
CA ARG A 55 -2.65 2.80 -3.66
C ARG A 55 -3.47 2.95 -2.39
N GLU A 56 -3.66 4.18 -1.96
CA GLU A 56 -4.47 4.48 -0.79
C GLU A 56 -5.38 5.67 -1.02
N TYR A 57 -6.57 5.58 -0.45
CA TYR A 57 -7.44 6.70 -0.24
C TYR A 57 -7.76 6.78 1.25
N THR A 58 -7.34 7.86 1.89
CA THR A 58 -7.49 8.09 3.32
C THR A 58 -8.27 9.38 3.60
N GLU A 59 -8.90 9.42 4.76
CA GLU A 59 -9.63 10.57 5.29
C GLU A 59 -9.21 10.81 6.74
N THR A 60 -9.03 12.07 7.16
CA THR A 60 -8.58 12.39 8.52
C THR A 60 -9.42 13.46 9.21
N GLU A 61 -10.74 13.48 9.00
CA GLU A 61 -11.63 14.45 9.66
C GLU A 61 -11.49 14.42 11.20
N TYR A 62 -11.41 13.21 11.78
CA TYR A 62 -11.25 13.01 13.24
C TYR A 62 -10.06 12.10 13.61
N LYS A 63 -9.76 11.11 12.77
CA LYS A 63 -8.64 10.16 12.89
C LYS A 63 -8.29 9.64 11.51
N LEU A 64 -7.04 9.25 11.28
CA LEU A 64 -6.63 8.61 10.03
C LEU A 64 -7.48 7.36 9.79
N LYS A 65 -8.26 7.37 8.71
CA LYS A 65 -9.07 6.25 8.28
C LYS A 65 -8.72 5.93 6.84
N ARG A 66 -8.27 4.69 6.61
CA ARG A 66 -8.03 4.16 5.27
C ARG A 66 -9.37 3.70 4.68
N ILE A 67 -9.89 4.46 3.73
CA ILE A 67 -11.21 4.24 3.14
C ILE A 67 -11.12 3.10 2.13
N SER A 68 -10.14 3.19 1.22
CA SER A 68 -9.80 2.14 0.28
C SER A 68 -8.28 2.02 0.12
N TYR A 69 -7.82 0.80 -0.18
CA TYR A 69 -6.42 0.54 -0.43
C TYR A 69 -6.20 -0.67 -1.34
N ALA A 70 -5.05 -0.68 -2.01
CA ALA A 70 -4.53 -1.85 -2.72
C ALA A 70 -3.00 -1.83 -2.67
N TYR A 71 -2.42 -2.88 -2.10
CA TYR A 71 -0.99 -3.08 -1.92
C TYR A 71 -0.61 -4.33 -2.69
N GLN A 72 -0.12 -4.17 -3.91
CA GLN A 72 0.19 -5.27 -4.81
C GLN A 72 1.70 -5.44 -4.93
N TYR A 73 2.19 -6.61 -4.54
CA TYR A 73 3.57 -7.01 -4.77
C TYR A 73 3.62 -8.08 -5.87
N GLN A 74 4.46 -7.85 -6.87
CA GLN A 74 4.62 -8.72 -8.03
C GLN A 74 6.09 -8.95 -8.38
N ASN A 75 6.39 -10.08 -9.00
CA ASN A 75 7.75 -10.34 -9.48
C ASN A 75 8.07 -9.53 -10.76
N LYS A 76 9.31 -9.64 -11.21
CA LYS A 76 9.82 -9.00 -12.44
C LYS A 76 9.05 -9.37 -13.72
N ASP A 77 8.38 -10.51 -13.73
CA ASP A 77 7.57 -10.99 -14.86
C ASP A 77 6.13 -10.47 -14.80
N GLY A 78 5.80 -9.67 -13.77
CA GLY A 78 4.46 -9.13 -13.53
C GLY A 78 3.49 -10.11 -12.87
N GLU A 79 3.96 -11.29 -12.43
CA GLU A 79 3.13 -12.24 -11.70
C GLU A 79 2.89 -11.75 -10.28
N LEU A 80 1.62 -11.79 -9.86
CA LEU A 80 1.23 -11.49 -8.49
C LEU A 80 1.94 -12.42 -7.50
N ILE A 81 2.60 -11.85 -6.50
CA ILE A 81 3.11 -12.58 -5.33
C ILE A 81 2.07 -12.50 -4.21
N PHE A 82 1.62 -11.29 -3.88
CA PHE A 82 0.46 -11.06 -3.03
C PHE A 82 -0.17 -9.70 -3.28
N ARG A 83 -1.45 -9.55 -2.91
CA ARG A 83 -2.10 -8.25 -2.81
C ARG A 83 -2.97 -8.15 -1.58
N TYR A 84 -2.80 -7.10 -0.77
CA TYR A 84 -3.77 -6.72 0.25
C TYR A 84 -4.69 -5.64 -0.32
N ASP A 85 -5.99 -5.84 -0.25
CA ASP A 85 -6.95 -4.82 -0.63
C ASP A 85 -8.26 -4.95 0.17
N ASN A 86 -9.07 -3.90 0.12
CA ASN A 86 -10.39 -3.88 0.74
C ASN A 86 -11.51 -3.59 -0.28
N ALA A 87 -11.25 -3.91 -1.55
CA ALA A 87 -12.21 -3.70 -2.61
C ALA A 87 -13.38 -4.70 -2.48
N PRO A 88 -14.62 -4.29 -2.81
CA PRO A 88 -15.74 -5.23 -2.86
C PRO A 88 -15.45 -6.38 -3.83
N HIS A 89 -15.44 -7.60 -3.32
CA HIS A 89 -15.10 -8.78 -4.12
C HIS A 89 -16.33 -9.43 -4.77
N LYS A 90 -16.12 -10.09 -5.92
CA LYS A 90 -17.11 -10.94 -6.58
C LYS A 90 -16.47 -12.31 -6.91
N PRO A 91 -16.94 -13.42 -6.32
CA PRO A 91 -18.08 -13.55 -5.40
C PRO A 91 -17.87 -12.82 -4.07
N ILE A 92 -18.96 -12.51 -3.36
CA ILE A 92 -18.93 -11.80 -2.08
C ILE A 92 -18.12 -12.63 -1.07
N LEU A 93 -17.18 -11.97 -0.41
CA LEU A 93 -16.45 -12.51 0.74
C LEU A 93 -17.17 -12.12 2.02
N GLY A 94 -17.09 -12.97 3.06
CA GLY A 94 -17.67 -12.69 4.38
C GLY A 94 -16.94 -11.59 5.16
N PHE A 95 -15.87 -11.06 4.60
CA PHE A 95 -14.95 -10.08 5.17
C PHE A 95 -14.61 -9.02 4.13
N LYS A 96 -14.31 -7.80 4.60
CA LYS A 96 -13.98 -6.66 3.73
C LYS A 96 -12.50 -6.66 3.34
N GLU A 97 -11.64 -6.86 4.33
CA GLU A 97 -10.18 -6.80 4.18
C GLU A 97 -9.65 -8.19 3.88
N HIS A 98 -8.83 -8.28 2.83
CA HIS A 98 -8.39 -9.57 2.35
C HIS A 98 -7.05 -9.50 1.62
N LYS A 99 -6.41 -10.67 1.59
CA LYS A 99 -5.16 -10.91 0.87
C LYS A 99 -5.40 -11.89 -0.27
N HIS A 100 -5.00 -11.50 -1.48
CA HIS A 100 -4.83 -12.39 -2.64
C HIS A 100 -3.42 -12.97 -2.61
N ASN A 101 -3.29 -14.27 -2.77
CA ASN A 101 -1.99 -14.97 -2.80
C ASN A 101 -1.63 -15.39 -4.23
N LYS A 102 -0.34 -15.71 -4.44
CA LYS A 102 0.19 -16.16 -5.74
C LYS A 102 -0.55 -17.37 -6.33
N ASP A 103 -1.05 -18.27 -5.49
CA ASP A 103 -1.79 -19.47 -5.91
C ASP A 103 -3.27 -19.19 -6.27
N GLY A 104 -3.70 -17.93 -6.21
CA GLY A 104 -5.07 -17.50 -6.47
C GLY A 104 -6.00 -17.63 -5.26
N SER A 105 -5.51 -18.11 -4.11
CA SER A 105 -6.30 -18.14 -2.88
C SER A 105 -6.55 -16.74 -2.33
N ILE A 106 -7.69 -16.57 -1.67
CA ILE A 106 -8.06 -15.33 -0.99
C ILE A 106 -8.31 -15.65 0.48
N THR A 107 -7.62 -14.94 1.36
CA THR A 107 -7.72 -15.12 2.81
C THR A 107 -8.15 -13.83 3.49
N GLU A 108 -8.95 -13.93 4.56
CA GLU A 108 -9.22 -12.80 5.45
C GLU A 108 -7.90 -12.32 6.05
N SER A 109 -7.60 -11.03 5.89
CA SER A 109 -6.41 -10.42 6.44
C SER A 109 -6.57 -8.91 6.39
N ASP A 110 -6.33 -8.27 7.52
CA ASP A 110 -6.10 -6.83 7.53
C ASP A 110 -4.79 -6.50 6.79
N LEU A 111 -4.69 -5.27 6.31
CA LEU A 111 -3.43 -4.73 5.82
C LEU A 111 -2.45 -4.62 7.00
N PRO A 112 -1.26 -5.27 6.94
CA PRO A 112 -0.25 -5.08 7.97
C PRO A 112 0.08 -3.59 8.12
N ASP A 113 0.49 -3.16 9.31
CA ASP A 113 1.01 -1.79 9.43
C ASP A 113 2.23 -1.68 8.52
N ILE A 114 2.17 -0.77 7.54
CA ILE A 114 3.27 -0.58 6.60
C ILE A 114 4.54 -0.20 7.34
N PHE A 115 4.40 0.47 8.50
CA PHE A 115 5.52 0.84 9.34
C PHE A 115 6.19 -0.37 9.99
N ASP A 116 5.46 -1.44 10.28
CA ASP A 116 6.06 -2.68 10.81
C ASP A 116 6.85 -3.45 9.75
N ILE A 117 6.68 -3.11 8.46
CA ILE A 117 7.35 -3.77 7.33
C ILE A 117 8.59 -3.00 6.87
N ILE A 118 8.58 -1.66 7.02
CA ILE A 118 9.62 -0.77 6.50
C ILE A 118 10.60 -0.26 7.57
N ASP A 119 10.28 -0.33 8.87
CA ASP A 119 11.21 -0.04 9.98
C ASP A 119 12.28 -1.15 10.17
#